data_AF-A0A536ZPN1-F1
#
_entry.id   AF-A0A536ZPN1-F1
#
_cell.length_a   1.000
_cell.length_b   1.000
_cell.length_c   1.000
_cell.angle_alpha   90.00
_cell.angle_beta   90.00
_cell.angle_gamma   90.00
#
_symmetry.space_group_name_H-M   'P 1'
#
loop_
_entity.id
_entity.type
_entity.pdbx_description
1 polymer ?
#
loop_
_entity_poly.entity_id
_entity_poly.type
_entity_poly.pdbx_seq_one_letter_code
_entity_poly.pdbx_strand_id
1 'polypeptide(L)'
;MMEHRTDRYPEIGEAVRALCTNFPDAYFREIDEARGYPEAFVDALTKAGWLAALIPQEYGGSALGLAEASVIMEEINRCGGNSGACHGQMYNMGTLLRHGSETQKNKYLPGIA
;
A
#
# COMPACT_ATOMS: atom_id res chain seq x y z
N MET A 1 8.26 -10.03 -27.26
CA MET A 1 7.09 -9.71 -26.44
C MET A 1 7.65 -9.32 -25.08
N MET A 2 7.62 -8.03 -24.70
CA MET A 2 8.11 -7.65 -23.37
C MET A 2 7.03 -8.05 -22.35
N GLU A 3 7.34 -9.04 -21.54
CA GLU A 3 6.53 -9.41 -20.38
C GLU A 3 6.49 -8.21 -19.43
N HIS A 4 5.28 -7.70 -19.14
CA HIS A 4 5.16 -6.56 -18.25
C HIS A 4 5.52 -7.04 -16.84
N ARG A 5 6.33 -6.27 -16.11
CA ARG A 5 6.82 -6.62 -14.76
C ARG A 5 5.71 -6.97 -13.76
N THR A 6 4.48 -6.55 -14.03
CA THR A 6 3.27 -6.82 -13.26
C THR A 6 2.80 -8.27 -13.34
N ASP A 7 3.14 -8.99 -14.41
CA ASP A 7 2.86 -10.43 -14.57
C ASP A 7 3.68 -11.30 -13.60
N ARG A 8 4.67 -10.71 -12.91
CA ARG A 8 5.56 -11.41 -12.00
C ARG A 8 4.94 -11.72 -10.63
N TYR A 9 3.89 -11.00 -10.24
CA TYR A 9 3.18 -11.18 -8.97
C TYR A 9 1.66 -11.12 -9.18
N PRO A 10 1.10 -12.05 -9.96
CA PRO A 10 -0.30 -12.01 -10.36
C PRO A 10 -1.25 -12.08 -9.16
N GLU A 11 -0.91 -12.84 -8.11
CA GLU A 11 -1.75 -13.01 -6.94
C GLU A 11 -1.87 -11.71 -6.12
N ILE A 12 -0.77 -10.97 -5.98
CA ILE A 12 -0.77 -9.65 -5.31
C ILE A 12 -1.61 -8.68 -6.14
N GLY A 13 -1.40 -8.65 -7.45
CA GLY A 13 -2.14 -7.77 -8.33
C GLY A 13 -3.64 -8.05 -8.32
N GLU A 14 -4.04 -9.31 -8.39
CA GLU A 14 -5.44 -9.74 -8.32
C GLU A 14 -6.09 -9.39 -6.98
N ALA A 15 -5.39 -9.63 -5.86
CA ALA A 15 -5.94 -9.34 -4.55
C ALA A 15 -6.12 -7.83 -4.31
N VAL A 16 -5.16 -7.00 -4.75
CA VAL A 16 -5.28 -5.54 -4.69
C VAL A 16 -6.42 -5.05 -5.60
N ARG A 17 -6.49 -5.53 -6.85
CA ARG A 17 -7.61 -5.21 -7.76
C ARG A 17 -8.96 -5.57 -7.17
N ALA A 18 -9.08 -6.77 -6.59
CA ALA A 18 -10.31 -7.23 -5.95
C ALA A 18 -10.75 -6.27 -4.84
N LEU A 19 -9.83 -5.82 -3.98
CA LEU A 19 -10.13 -4.82 -2.96
C LEU A 19 -10.56 -3.49 -3.57
N CYS A 20 -9.84 -3.02 -4.59
CA CYS A 20 -10.14 -1.76 -5.28
C CYS A 20 -11.53 -1.75 -5.94
N THR A 21 -12.13 -2.89 -6.29
CA THR A 21 -13.49 -2.94 -6.84
C THR A 21 -14.57 -2.38 -5.90
N ASN A 22 -14.29 -2.30 -4.59
CA ASN A 22 -15.19 -1.67 -3.62
C ASN A 22 -15.21 -0.13 -3.71
N PHE A 23 -14.32 0.46 -4.52
CA PHE A 23 -14.14 1.91 -4.66
C PHE A 23 -14.25 2.29 -6.13
N PRO A 24 -15.48 2.55 -6.64
CA PRO A 24 -15.69 2.89 -8.04
C PRO A 24 -15.15 4.29 -8.37
N ASP A 25 -14.95 4.59 -9.65
CA ASP A 25 -14.53 5.92 -10.13
C ASP A 25 -15.30 7.09 -9.51
N ALA A 26 -16.61 6.91 -9.27
CA ALA A 26 -17.47 7.92 -8.66
C ALA A 26 -16.98 8.32 -7.25
N TYR A 27 -16.53 7.35 -6.44
CA TYR A 27 -15.94 7.62 -5.13
C TYR A 27 -14.72 8.53 -5.26
N PHE A 28 -13.78 8.20 -6.15
CA PHE A 28 -12.57 9.00 -6.31
C PHE A 28 -12.86 10.40 -6.85
N ARG A 29 -13.85 10.54 -7.75
CA ARG A 29 -14.30 11.84 -8.26
C ARG A 29 -14.92 12.70 -7.17
N GLU A 30 -15.79 12.14 -6.32
CA GLU A 30 -16.38 12.87 -5.20
C GLU A 30 -15.31 13.37 -4.22
N ILE A 31 -14.31 12.54 -3.92
CA ILE A 31 -13.18 12.95 -3.07
C ILE A 31 -12.38 14.08 -3.73
N ASP A 32 -12.08 13.98 -5.04
CA ASP A 32 -11.34 15.02 -5.76
C ASP A 32 -12.11 16.35 -5.82
N GLU A 33 -13.40 16.31 -6.15
CA GLU A 33 -14.28 17.48 -6.16
C GLU A 33 -14.33 18.18 -4.80
N ALA A 34 -14.36 17.40 -3.72
CA ALA A 34 -14.29 17.91 -2.36
C ALA A 34 -12.89 18.32 -1.90
N ARG A 35 -11.84 18.08 -2.71
CA ARG A 35 -10.42 18.22 -2.35
C ARG A 35 -10.08 17.44 -1.06
N GLY A 36 -10.71 16.30 -0.88
CA GLY A 36 -10.63 15.46 0.31
C GLY A 36 -9.48 14.46 0.29
N TYR A 37 -9.34 13.73 1.39
CA TYR A 37 -8.48 12.55 1.49
C TYR A 37 -9.36 11.28 1.42
N PRO A 38 -8.98 10.26 0.63
CA PRO A 38 -9.79 9.05 0.48
C PRO A 38 -9.61 8.10 1.67
N GLU A 39 -10.05 8.53 2.86
CA GLU A 39 -9.82 7.84 4.13
C GLU A 39 -10.33 6.40 4.10
N ALA A 40 -11.56 6.17 3.62
CA ALA A 40 -12.14 4.82 3.52
C ALA A 40 -11.31 3.86 2.65
N PHE A 41 -10.73 4.37 1.54
CA PHE A 41 -9.88 3.57 0.65
C PHE A 41 -8.56 3.20 1.31
N VAL A 42 -7.92 4.18 1.96
CA VAL A 42 -6.65 3.99 2.68
C VAL A 42 -6.83 3.05 3.86
N ASP A 43 -7.94 3.19 4.59
CA ASP A 43 -8.32 2.29 5.67
C ASP A 43 -8.49 0.85 5.21
N ALA A 44 -9.13 0.63 4.06
CA ALA A 44 -9.32 -0.70 3.50
C ALA A 44 -7.98 -1.34 3.12
N LEU A 45 -7.08 -0.59 2.46
CA LEU A 45 -5.74 -1.06 2.11
C LEU A 45 -4.88 -1.33 3.36
N THR A 46 -5.01 -0.51 4.39
CA THR A 46 -4.31 -0.68 5.68
C THR A 46 -4.78 -1.96 6.38
N LYS A 47 -6.09 -2.15 6.53
CA LYS A 47 -6.68 -3.35 7.18
C LYS A 47 -6.36 -4.64 6.43
N ALA A 48 -6.15 -4.56 5.11
CA ALA A 48 -5.71 -5.67 4.29
C ALA A 48 -4.18 -5.92 4.35
N GLY A 49 -3.42 -5.09 5.07
CA GLY A 49 -1.97 -5.22 5.23
C GLY A 49 -1.13 -4.71 4.07
N TRP A 50 -1.74 -4.11 3.04
CA TRP A 50 -1.02 -3.67 1.84
C TRP A 50 -0.11 -2.47 2.09
N LEU A 51 -0.50 -1.56 2.98
CA LEU A 51 0.31 -0.37 3.30
C LEU A 51 1.44 -0.66 4.29
N ALA A 52 1.40 -1.83 4.92
CA ALA A 52 2.43 -2.38 5.80
C ALA A 52 3.33 -3.41 5.09
N ALA A 53 3.18 -3.58 3.77
CA ALA A 53 3.81 -4.67 3.02
C ALA A 53 5.32 -4.82 3.23
N LEU A 54 6.05 -3.71 3.35
CA LEU A 54 7.51 -3.68 3.50
C LEU A 54 7.99 -3.87 4.96
N ILE A 55 7.07 -3.89 5.93
CA ILE A 55 7.42 -4.08 7.34
C ILE A 55 7.72 -5.57 7.58
N PRO A 56 8.83 -5.92 8.25
CA PRO A 56 9.13 -7.30 8.62
C PRO A 56 8.05 -7.95 9.50
N GLN A 57 7.90 -9.27 9.38
CA GLN A 57 6.91 -10.05 10.15
C GLN A 57 7.10 -9.94 11.66
N GLU A 58 8.33 -9.78 12.15
CA GLU A 58 8.62 -9.59 13.58
C GLU A 58 7.99 -8.32 14.17
N TYR A 59 7.61 -7.37 13.31
CA TYR A 59 6.86 -6.16 13.68
C TYR A 59 5.41 -6.18 13.20
N GLY A 60 4.90 -7.31 12.70
CA GLY A 60 3.51 -7.50 12.28
C GLY A 60 3.23 -7.28 10.79
N GLY A 61 4.23 -6.95 9.96
CA GLY A 61 4.03 -6.71 8.53
C GLY A 61 4.16 -7.96 7.66
N SER A 62 4.07 -7.77 6.34
CA SER A 62 4.08 -8.87 5.36
C SER A 62 5.48 -9.28 4.87
N ALA A 63 6.52 -8.50 5.18
CA ALA A 63 7.90 -8.69 4.73
C ALA A 63 8.07 -8.85 3.21
N LEU A 64 7.21 -8.19 2.43
CA LEU A 64 7.30 -8.15 0.97
C LEU A 64 8.47 -7.26 0.50
N GLY A 65 8.93 -7.51 -0.72
CA GLY A 65 9.98 -6.72 -1.35
C GLY A 65 9.45 -5.46 -2.05
N LEU A 66 10.39 -4.65 -2.54
CA LEU A 66 10.08 -3.43 -3.30
C LEU A 66 9.35 -3.72 -4.62
N ALA A 67 9.58 -4.89 -5.23
CA ALA A 67 8.95 -5.24 -6.49
C ALA A 67 7.46 -5.56 -6.29
N GLU A 68 7.12 -6.31 -5.25
CA GLU A 68 5.77 -6.60 -4.80
C GLU A 68 5.05 -5.31 -4.39
N ALA A 69 5.72 -4.45 -3.59
CA ALA A 69 5.19 -3.14 -3.23
C ALA A 69 4.91 -2.26 -4.46
N SER A 70 5.74 -2.34 -5.50
CA SER A 70 5.50 -1.61 -6.75
C SER A 70 4.23 -2.10 -7.46
N VAL A 71 3.95 -3.40 -7.44
CA VAL A 71 2.71 -3.96 -8.01
C VAL A 71 1.48 -3.47 -7.26
N ILE A 72 1.51 -3.42 -5.93
CA ILE A 72 0.42 -2.85 -5.11
C ILE A 72 0.10 -1.42 -5.58
N MET A 73 1.13 -0.59 -5.74
CA MET A 73 0.99 0.80 -6.15
C MET A 73 0.49 0.95 -7.59
N GLU A 74 0.96 0.10 -8.49
CA GLU A 74 0.49 0.06 -9.88
C GLU A 74 -1.00 -0.25 -9.95
N GLU A 75 -1.47 -1.26 -9.21
CA GLU A 75 -2.88 -1.65 -9.23
C GLU A 75 -3.79 -0.61 -8.59
N ILE A 76 -3.34 0.08 -7.53
CA ILE A 76 -4.08 1.22 -6.97
C ILE A 76 -4.32 2.29 -8.04
N ASN A 77 -3.29 2.67 -8.79
CA ASN A 77 -3.42 3.66 -9.87
C ASN A 77 -4.28 3.14 -11.03
N ARG A 78 -4.14 1.85 -11.38
CA ARG A 78 -4.94 1.21 -12.44
C ARG A 78 -6.43 1.22 -12.14
N CYS A 79 -6.81 1.15 -10.87
CA CYS A 79 -8.20 1.19 -10.42
C CYS A 79 -8.76 2.62 -10.22
N GLY A 80 -8.04 3.66 -10.68
CA GLY A 80 -8.48 5.05 -10.55
C GLY A 80 -8.16 5.71 -9.22
N GLY A 81 -7.58 4.98 -8.26
CA GLY A 81 -7.10 5.53 -6.99
C GLY A 81 -5.79 6.28 -7.16
N ASN A 82 -5.55 7.31 -6.33
CA ASN A 82 -4.26 7.98 -6.30
C ASN A 82 -3.34 7.29 -5.30
N SER A 83 -2.36 6.54 -5.82
CA SER A 83 -1.40 5.84 -4.97
C SER A 83 -0.56 6.77 -4.09
N GLY A 84 -0.43 8.07 -4.41
CA GLY A 84 0.24 9.05 -3.57
C GLY A 84 -0.34 9.16 -2.15
N ALA A 85 -1.66 8.93 -1.99
CA ALA A 85 -2.33 8.91 -0.69
C ALA A 85 -1.89 7.72 0.18
N CYS A 86 -1.41 6.63 -0.45
CA CYS A 86 -0.99 5.37 0.17
C CYS A 86 0.54 5.25 0.27
N HIS A 87 1.26 5.83 -0.69
CA HIS A 87 2.71 5.76 -0.82
C HIS A 87 3.44 6.26 0.43
N GLY A 88 2.90 7.32 1.03
CA GLY A 88 3.41 7.99 2.22
C GLY A 88 3.79 7.01 3.33
N GLN A 89 2.89 6.08 3.62
CA GLN A 89 3.13 5.09 4.67
C GLN A 89 4.22 4.11 4.27
N MET A 90 4.19 3.57 3.04
CA MET A 90 5.14 2.55 2.61
C MET A 90 6.61 3.01 2.62
N TYR A 91 6.91 4.25 2.18
CA TYR A 91 8.30 4.71 2.12
C TYR A 91 8.83 5.24 3.46
N ASN A 92 7.99 5.87 4.28
CA ASN A 92 8.44 6.43 5.57
C ASN A 92 8.94 5.32 6.52
N MET A 93 8.38 4.11 6.40
CA MET A 93 8.84 2.95 7.15
C MET A 93 10.24 2.51 6.76
N GLY A 94 10.64 2.67 5.49
CA GLY A 94 11.99 2.36 5.05
C GLY A 94 13.06 3.14 5.81
N THR A 95 12.79 4.41 6.13
CA THR A 95 13.70 5.23 6.95
C THR A 95 13.87 4.65 8.35
N LEU A 96 12.76 4.30 9.02
CA LEU A 96 12.79 3.74 10.37
C LEU A 96 13.43 2.33 10.40
N LEU A 97 13.11 1.49 9.41
CA LEU A 97 13.69 0.15 9.28
C LEU A 97 15.20 0.19 9.09
N ARG A 98 15.69 1.12 8.26
CA ARG A 98 17.11 1.21 7.91
C ARG A 98 17.95 1.95 8.94
N HIS A 99 17.39 2.97 9.59
CA HIS A 99 18.16 3.91 10.41
C HIS A 99 17.67 4.03 11.85
N GLY A 100 16.52 3.45 12.18
CA GLY A 100 15.99 3.45 13.53
C GLY A 100 16.78 2.56 14.47
N SER A 101 16.82 2.92 15.76
CA SER A 101 17.25 2.00 16.80
C SER A 101 16.21 0.90 17.02
N GLU A 102 16.62 -0.21 17.62
CA GLU A 102 15.71 -1.29 18.00
C GLU A 102 14.55 -0.78 18.88
N THR A 103 14.81 0.15 19.79
CA THR A 103 13.77 0.79 20.60
C THR A 103 12.75 1.56 19.74
N GLN A 104 13.19 2.29 18.72
CA GLN A 104 12.29 3.03 17.83
C GLN A 104 11.47 2.08 16.94
N LYS A 105 12.12 1.03 16.40
CA LYS A 105 11.46 0.01 15.59
C LYS A 105 10.35 -0.70 16.37
N ASN A 106 10.69 -1.23 17.55
CA ASN A 106 9.73 -1.91 18.43
C ASN A 106 8.58 -1.00 18.89
N LYS A 107 8.82 0.31 19.01
CA LYS A 107 7.79 1.26 19.43
C LYS A 107 6.80 1.60 18.32
N TYR A 108 7.29 1.83 17.09
CA TYR A 108 6.47 2.43 16.03
C TYR A 108 6.01 1.44 14.96
N LEU A 109 6.84 0.46 14.58
CA LEU A 109 6.50 -0.45 13.49
C LEU A 109 5.23 -1.29 13.79
N PRO A 110 5.02 -1.85 15.00
CA PRO A 110 3.81 -2.61 15.31
C PRO A 110 2.52 -1.79 15.35
N GLY A 111 2.60 -0.46 15.48
CA GLY A 111 1.43 0.41 15.43
C GLY A 111 1.05 0.85 14.02
N ILE A 112 1.89 0.53 13.04
CA ILE A 112 1.70 0.88 11.63
C ILE A 112 1.42 -0.37 10.79
N ALA A 113 1.97 -1.52 11.20
CA ALA A 113 1.57 -2.83 10.71
C ALA A 113 0.11 -3.16 11.09
#